data_AF-A0A2N3D4A4-F1
#
_entry.id   AF-A0A2N3D4A4-F1
#
_cell.length_a   1.000
_cell.length_b   1.000
_cell.length_c   1.000
_cell.angle_alpha   90.00
_cell.angle_beta   90.00
_cell.angle_gamma   90.00
#
_symmetry.space_group_name_H-M   'P 1'
#
loop_
_entity.id
_entity.type
_entity.pdbx_description
1 polymer ?
#
loop_
_entity_poly.entity_id
_entity_poly.type
_entity_poly.pdbx_seq_one_letter_code
_entity_poly.pdbx_strand_id
1 'polypeptide(L)' 'MQVSRRGVLTGAAAGGGLLIAWWLMPRSYASPLVAAKGEQVFGAWIKIANDGVVTVAVPQLEMGQGIT' A
#
# COMPACT_ATOMS: atom_id res chain seq x y z
N MET A 1 -16.23 -17.92 31.00
CA MET A 1 -16.59 -18.60 29.73
C MET A 1 -16.10 -20.03 29.82
N GLN A 2 -16.99 -21.03 29.69
CA GLN A 2 -16.58 -22.44 29.75
C GLN A 2 -15.91 -22.83 28.43
N VAL A 3 -14.71 -23.42 28.49
CA VAL A 3 -14.00 -23.92 27.30
C VAL A 3 -14.75 -25.15 26.78
N SER A 4 -15.14 -25.13 25.52
CA SER A 4 -15.81 -26.26 24.86
C SER A 4 -15.11 -26.60 23.55
N ARG A 5 -15.15 -27.88 23.16
CA ARG A 5 -14.61 -28.35 21.88
C ARG A 5 -15.15 -27.54 20.70
N ARG A 6 -16.46 -27.25 20.71
CA ARG A 6 -17.11 -26.43 19.68
C ARG A 6 -16.57 -25.01 19.66
N GLY A 7 -16.40 -24.37 20.83
CA GLY A 7 -15.83 -23.02 20.92
C GLY A 7 -14.40 -22.94 20.38
N VAL A 8 -13.56 -23.93 20.70
CA VAL A 8 -12.19 -24.02 20.16
C VAL A 8 -12.21 -24.20 18.64
N LEU A 9 -13.04 -25.09 18.11
CA LEU A 9 -13.16 -25.32 16.66
C LEU A 9 -13.65 -24.07 15.92
N THR A 10 -14.67 -23.39 16.46
CA THR A 10 -15.18 -22.15 15.85
C THR A 10 -14.14 -21.04 15.87
N GLY A 11 -13.41 -20.88 16.99
CA GLY A 11 -12.32 -19.92 17.08
C GLY A 11 -11.17 -20.22 16.11
N ALA A 12 -10.78 -21.49 16.00
CA ALA A 12 -9.75 -21.93 15.06
C ALA A 12 -10.16 -21.71 13.60
N ALA A 13 -11.42 -21.98 13.25
CA ALA A 13 -11.93 -21.75 11.90
C ALA A 13 -11.95 -20.25 11.56
N ALA A 14 -12.47 -19.40 12.46
CA ALA A 14 -12.51 -17.95 12.23
C ALA A 14 -11.12 -17.33 12.16
N GLY A 15 -10.24 -17.68 13.10
CA GLY A 15 -8.86 -17.20 13.13
C GLY A 15 -8.03 -17.69 11.95
N GLY A 16 -8.13 -18.98 11.63
CA GLY A 16 -7.46 -19.57 10.47
C GLY A 16 -7.93 -18.96 9.15
N GLY A 17 -9.25 -18.76 9.00
CA GLY A 17 -9.82 -18.07 7.85
C GLY A 17 -9.31 -16.63 7.69
N LEU A 18 -9.22 -15.87 8.80
CA LEU A 18 -8.67 -14.52 8.79
C LEU A 18 -7.19 -14.50 8.37
N LEU A 19 -6.37 -15.42 8.91
CA LEU A 19 -4.95 -15.52 8.56
C LEU A 19 -4.76 -15.86 7.07
N ILE A 20 -5.53 -16.81 6.56
CA ILE A 20 -5.50 -17.20 5.14
C ILE A 20 -5.91 -16.01 4.27
N ALA A 21 -7.02 -15.34 4.60
CA ALA A 21 -7.49 -14.18 3.85
C ALA A 21 -6.45 -13.05 3.86
N TRP A 22 -5.86 -12.75 5.02
CA TRP A 22 -4.83 -11.72 5.16
C TRP A 22 -3.55 -12.04 4.38
N TRP A 23 -3.15 -13.32 4.33
CA TRP A 23 -1.96 -13.76 3.61
C TRP A 23 -2.15 -13.79 2.10
N LEU A 24 -3.35 -14.20 1.63
CA LEU A 24 -3.67 -14.29 0.21
C LEU A 24 -4.13 -12.97 -0.41
N MET A 25 -4.49 -11.97 0.40
CA MET A 25 -4.90 -10.66 -0.11
C MET A 25 -3.73 -9.97 -0.84
N PRO A 26 -3.86 -9.67 -2.15
CA PRO A 26 -2.79 -9.01 -2.90
C PRO A 26 -2.50 -7.62 -2.32
N ARG A 27 -1.22 -7.30 -2.13
CA ARG A 27 -0.77 -5.96 -1.71
C ARG A 27 -0.10 -5.17 -2.83
N SER A 28 -0.57 -5.36 -4.06
CA SER A 28 -0.17 -4.58 -5.22
C SER A 28 -1.19 -3.46 -5.46
N TYR A 29 -0.75 -2.22 -5.37
CA TYR A 29 -1.55 -1.03 -5.67
C TYR A 29 -1.02 -0.37 -6.94
N ALA A 30 -1.91 0.12 -7.80
CA ALA A 30 -1.51 0.87 -8.98
C ALA A 30 -0.84 2.18 -8.55
N SER A 31 0.22 2.59 -9.26
CA SER A 31 0.83 3.89 -9.03
C SER A 31 -0.12 4.99 -9.52
N PRO A 32 -0.33 6.07 -8.74
CA PRO A 32 -1.05 7.25 -9.22
C PRO A 32 -0.21 8.07 -10.21
N LEU A 33 1.07 7.76 -10.36
CA LEU A 33 1.98 8.46 -11.26
C LEU A 33 2.00 7.80 -12.64
N VAL A 34 1.85 8.62 -13.67
CA VAL A 34 2.03 8.21 -15.07
C VAL A 34 3.35 8.75 -15.58
N ALA A 35 4.17 7.87 -16.14
CA ALA A 35 5.42 8.23 -16.80
C ALA A 35 5.13 8.90 -18.15
N ALA A 36 5.75 10.06 -18.40
CA ALA A 36 5.87 10.59 -19.74
C ALA A 36 7.00 9.88 -20.52
N LYS A 37 7.15 10.21 -21.81
CA LYS A 37 8.25 9.68 -22.63
C LYS A 37 9.60 10.08 -22.01
N GLY A 38 10.46 9.09 -21.74
CA GLY A 38 11.77 9.32 -21.14
C GLY A 38 11.76 9.49 -19.62
N GLU A 39 10.62 9.24 -18.96
CA GLU A 39 10.52 9.17 -17.50
C GLU A 39 10.39 7.73 -17.01
N GLN A 40 10.91 7.46 -15.83
CA GLN A 40 10.70 6.22 -15.10
C GLN A 40 10.05 6.50 -13.74
N VAL A 41 8.97 5.78 -13.45
CA VAL A 41 8.22 5.87 -12.17
C VAL A 41 8.82 4.89 -11.16
N PHE A 42 9.00 5.38 -9.93
CA PHE A 42 9.44 4.59 -8.77
C PHE A 42 8.36 4.67 -7.68
N GLY A 43 7.57 3.61 -7.57
CA GLY A 43 6.47 3.54 -6.62
C GLY A 43 5.39 4.58 -6.90
N ALA A 44 4.86 5.19 -5.84
CA ALA A 44 3.79 6.19 -5.91
C ALA A 44 4.28 7.65 -5.77
N TRP A 45 5.59 7.86 -5.67
CA TRP A 45 6.15 9.13 -5.18
C TRP A 45 7.12 9.81 -6.12
N ILE A 46 7.87 9.07 -6.94
CA ILE A 46 9.01 9.65 -7.67
C ILE A 46 8.94 9.29 -9.15
N LYS A 47 9.27 10.26 -10.01
CA LYS A 47 9.65 10.04 -11.41
C LYS A 47 11.01 10.65 -11.69
N ILE A 48 11.83 9.96 -12.47
CA ILE A 48 13.13 10.44 -12.92
C ILE A 48 13.13 10.47 -14.44
N ALA A 49 13.42 11.62 -15.02
CA ALA A 49 13.57 11.81 -16.44
C ALA A 49 15.03 11.60 -16.88
N ASN A 50 15.22 11.19 -18.14
CA ASN A 50 16.54 10.93 -18.72
C ASN A 50 17.43 12.18 -18.85
N ASP A 51 16.86 13.37 -18.75
CA ASP A 51 17.58 14.66 -18.72
C ASP A 51 18.01 15.08 -17.30
N GLY A 52 17.73 14.24 -16.29
CA GLY A 52 18.10 14.46 -14.90
C GLY A 52 17.03 15.15 -14.05
N VAL A 53 15.87 15.51 -14.62
CA VAL A 53 14.78 16.08 -13.82
C VAL A 53 14.17 15.01 -12.91
N VAL A 54 14.12 15.31 -11.61
CA VAL A 54 13.46 14.47 -10.60
C VAL A 54 12.16 15.14 -10.17
N THR A 55 11.05 14.44 -10.37
CA THR A 55 9.73 14.89 -9.92
C THR A 55 9.32 14.09 -8.69
N VAL A 56 8.92 14.80 -7.63
CA VAL A 56 8.44 14.21 -6.38
C VAL A 56 6.98 14.59 -6.17
N ALA A 57 6.12 13.59 -5.95
CA ALA A 57 4.75 13.79 -5.52
C ALA A 57 4.71 13.86 -4.00
N VAL A 58 4.22 14.99 -3.48
CA VAL A 58 4.05 15.22 -2.05
C VAL A 58 2.56 15.24 -1.74
N PRO A 59 2.01 14.24 -1.02
CA PRO A 59 0.57 14.14 -0.73
C PRO A 59 0.16 15.02 0.45
N GLN A 60 1.01 15.98 0.83
CA GLN A 60 0.77 16.90 1.93
C GLN A 60 0.23 18.22 1.37
N LEU A 61 -0.80 18.73 2.05
CA LEU A 61 -1.43 19.98 1.70
C LEU A 61 -0.65 21.15 2.31
N GLU A 62 -0.09 21.99 1.44
CA GLU A 62 0.63 23.20 1.82
C GLU A 62 -0.29 24.42 1.67
N MET A 63 -0.41 25.20 2.75
CA MET A 63 -1.24 26.40 2.89
C MET A 63 -0.39 27.66 3.16
N GLY A 64 0.91 27.62 2.88
CA GLY A 64 1.84 28.75 3.06
C GLY A 64 3.04 28.49 3.98
N GLN A 65 3.27 27.24 4.39
CA GLN A 65 4.40 26.84 5.22
C GLN A 65 5.70 26.76 4.40
N GLY A 66 5.60 26.61 3.08
CA GLY A 66 6.76 26.59 2.20
C GLY A 66 7.57 25.31 2.29
N ILE A 67 6.94 24.18 2.63
CA ILE A 67 7.64 22.89 2.56
C ILE A 67 7.74 22.49 1.09
N THR A 68 8.97 22.38 0.60
CA THR A 68 9.36 21.80 -0.68
C THR A 68 10.60 20.95 -0.46
#